data_AF-A0A538HB30-F1
#
_entry.id   AF-A0A538HB30-F1
#
_cell.length_a   1.000
_cell.length_b   1.000
_cell.length_c   1.000
_cell.angle_alpha   90.00
_cell.angle_beta   90.00
_cell.angle_gamma   90.00
#
_symmetry.space_group_name_H-M   'P 1'
#
loop_
_entity.id
_entity.type
_entity.pdbx_description
1 polymer ?
#
loop_
_entity_poly.entity_id
_entity_poly.type
_entity_poly.pdbx_seq_one_letter_code
_entity_poly.pdbx_strand_id
1 'polypeptide(L)' 'MDEARTVLARLERIDDLEARGAPPGALLAEVRVLLAEAEEWLAVEPVGTQRAAAALSRCHAAFAAPREVAMM' A
#
# COMPACT_ATOMS: atom_id res chain seq x y z
N MET A 1 6.46 8.23 16.29
CA MET A 1 5.29 7.81 17.13
C MET A 1 3.96 8.21 16.47
N ASP A 2 3.93 8.55 15.18
CA ASP A 2 2.71 8.94 14.43
C ASP A 2 2.46 8.06 13.19
N GLU A 3 3.40 7.16 12.88
CA GLU A 3 3.41 6.28 11.74
C GLU A 3 2.32 5.22 11.89
N ALA A 4 2.23 4.58 13.07
CA ALA A 4 1.17 3.62 13.36
C ALA A 4 -0.24 4.25 13.30
N ARG A 5 -0.38 5.52 13.73
CA ARG A 5 -1.65 6.25 13.62
C ARG A 5 -2.00 6.55 12.17
N THR A 6 -1.01 6.93 11.37
CA THR A 6 -1.16 7.17 9.93
C THR A 6 -1.59 5.90 9.20
N VAL A 7 -0.96 4.76 9.49
CA VAL A 7 -1.36 3.44 8.97
C VAL A 7 -2.81 3.13 9.33
N LEU A 8 -3.18 3.22 10.61
CA LEU A 8 -4.53 2.90 11.07
C LEU A 8 -5.59 3.78 10.40
N ALA A 9 -5.36 5.09 10.32
CA ALA A 9 -6.27 6.02 9.66
C ALA A 9 -6.45 5.71 8.16
N ARG A 10 -5.39 5.22 7.49
CA ARG A 10 -5.46 4.80 6.09
C ARG A 10 -6.24 3.50 5.94
N LEU A 11 -6.01 2.52 6.83
CA LEU A 11 -6.75 1.26 6.83
C LEU A 11 -8.24 1.49 7.08
N GLU A 12 -8.60 2.34 8.03
CA GLU A 12 -10.00 2.74 8.27
C GLU A 12 -10.64 3.33 7.01
N ARG A 13 -9.90 4.16 6.25
CA ARG A 13 -10.42 4.73 5.00
C ARG A 13 -10.63 3.67 3.91
N ILE A 14 -9.75 2.67 3.84
CA ILE A 14 -9.89 1.53 2.91
C ILE A 14 -11.13 0.72 3.28
N ASP A 15 -11.30 0.38 4.55
CA ASP A 15 -12.47 -0.34 5.06
C ASP A 15 -13.77 0.40 4.74
N ASP A 16 -13.76 1.72 4.90
CA ASP A 16 -14.87 2.62 4.54
C ASP A 16 -15.21 2.61 3.04
N LEU A 17 -14.19 2.59 2.17
CA LEU A 17 -14.35 2.51 0.73
C LEU A 17 -14.90 1.15 0.31
N GLU A 18 -14.41 0.07 0.92
CA GLU A 18 -14.92 -1.28 0.73
C GLU A 18 -16.38 -1.40 1.14
N ALA A 19 -16.74 -0.92 2.34
CA ALA A 19 -18.10 -0.96 2.86
C ALA A 19 -19.11 -0.20 1.97
N ARG A 20 -18.66 0.87 1.30
CA ARG A 20 -19.49 1.66 0.37
C ARG A 20 -19.50 1.12 -1.06
N GLY A 21 -18.80 0.01 -1.34
CA GLY A 21 -18.68 -0.54 -2.69
C GLY A 21 -17.99 0.42 -3.67
N ALA A 22 -17.00 1.18 -3.19
CA ALA A 22 -16.24 2.12 -4.02
C ALA A 22 -15.54 1.39 -5.18
N PRO A 23 -15.31 2.07 -6.32
CA PRO A 23 -14.65 1.44 -7.46
C PRO A 23 -13.24 0.95 -7.07
N PRO A 24 -12.75 -0.17 -7.63
CA PRO A 24 -11.43 -0.72 -7.29
C PRO A 24 -10.28 0.29 -7.40
N GLY A 25 -10.39 1.25 -8.34
CA GLY A 25 -9.41 2.33 -8.47
C GLY A 25 -9.28 3.24 -7.24
N ALA A 26 -10.37 3.42 -6.48
CA ALA A 26 -10.34 4.22 -5.25
C ALA A 26 -9.58 3.49 -4.13
N LEU A 27 -9.81 2.19 -3.96
CA LEU A 27 -9.07 1.37 -2.99
C LEU A 27 -7.58 1.30 -3.36
N LEU A 28 -7.28 1.06 -4.64
CA LEU A 28 -5.91 1.01 -5.14
C LEU A 28 -5.18 2.34 -4.96
N ALA A 29 -5.88 3.48 -5.03
CA ALA A 29 -5.29 4.77 -4.74
C ALA A 29 -4.82 4.85 -3.27
N GLU A 30 -5.66 4.44 -2.31
CA GLU A 30 -5.28 4.43 -0.89
C GLU A 30 -4.10 3.49 -0.62
N VAL A 31 -4.10 2.29 -1.21
CA VAL A 31 -3.00 1.32 -1.08
C VAL A 31 -1.69 1.90 -1.64
N ARG A 32 -1.72 2.61 -2.78
CA ARG A 32 -0.52 3.25 -3.33
C ARG A 32 0.06 4.31 -2.41
N VAL A 33 -0.78 5.08 -1.74
CA VAL A 33 -0.28 6.08 -0.78
C VAL A 33 0.32 5.40 0.45
N LEU A 34 -0.29 4.33 0.95
CA LEU A 34 0.27 3.55 2.06
C LEU A 34 1.68 3.00 1.75
N LEU A 35 1.91 2.58 0.50
CA LEU A 35 3.22 2.11 0.05
C LEU A 35 4.26 3.24 0.00
N ALA A 36 3.86 4.41 -0.53
CA ALA A 36 4.74 5.58 -0.53
C ALA A 36 5.13 6.03 0.88
N GLU A 37 4.16 6.07 1.81
CA GLU A 37 4.42 6.37 3.23
C GLU A 37 5.40 5.36 3.86
N ALA A 38 5.22 4.06 3.56
CA ALA A 38 6.12 3.03 4.03
C ALA A 38 7.55 3.17 3.46
N GLU A 39 7.71 3.59 2.21
CA GLU A 39 9.02 3.90 1.61
C GLU A 39 9.71 5.07 2.32
N GLU A 40 8.97 6.13 2.62
CA GLU A 40 9.48 7.28 3.38
C GLU A 40 10.00 6.84 4.75
N TRP A 41 9.28 5.98 5.46
CA TRP A 41 9.73 5.47 6.77
C TRP A 41 10.98 4.59 6.65
N LEU A 42 11.08 3.74 5.62
CA LEU A 42 12.28 2.94 5.38
C LEU A 42 13.50 3.77 5.05
N ALA A 43 13.33 4.90 4.38
CA ALA A 43 14.42 5.81 4.05
C ALA A 43 15.03 6.45 5.31
N VAL A 44 14.23 6.67 6.35
CA VAL A 44 14.68 7.25 7.62
C VAL A 44 15.36 6.20 8.51
N GLU A 45 14.80 5.00 8.62
CA GLU A 45 15.34 3.91 9.46
C GLU A 45 15.45 2.57 8.70
N PRO A 46 16.58 2.32 8.01
CA PRO A 46 16.74 1.12 7.17
C PRO A 46 17.19 -0.14 7.94
N VAL A 47 17.60 -0.02 9.21
CA VAL A 47 18.14 -1.14 9.97
C VAL A 47 17.00 -2.03 10.49
N GLY A 48 17.03 -3.33 10.17
CA GLY A 48 16.04 -4.30 10.63
C GLY A 48 14.75 -4.36 9.81
N THR A 49 14.68 -3.61 8.71
CA THR A 49 13.47 -3.47 7.88
C THR A 49 13.54 -4.24 6.56
N GLN A 50 14.46 -5.20 6.44
CA GLN A 50 14.70 -5.95 5.19
C GLN A 50 13.45 -6.67 4.68
N ARG A 51 12.63 -7.18 5.59
CA ARG A 51 11.35 -7.84 5.25
C ARG A 51 10.34 -6.84 4.68
N ALA A 52 10.30 -5.63 5.22
CA ALA A 52 9.42 -4.56 4.74
C ALA A 52 9.88 -4.06 3.37
N ALA A 53 11.19 -3.84 3.18
CA ALA A 53 11.76 -3.49 1.88
C ALA A 53 11.45 -4.54 0.79
N ALA A 54 11.59 -5.83 1.12
CA ALA A 54 11.25 -6.92 0.20
C ALA A 54 9.74 -6.96 -0.12
N ALA A 55 8.87 -6.62 0.84
CA ALA A 55 7.43 -6.54 0.59
C ALA A 55 7.08 -5.40 -0.37
N LEU A 56 7.63 -4.20 -0.15
CA LEU A 56 7.44 -3.05 -1.04
C LEU A 56 7.91 -3.34 -2.46
N SER A 57 9.08 -3.96 -2.61
CA SER A 57 9.59 -4.36 -3.93
C SER A 57 8.62 -5.28 -4.68
N ARG A 58 8.03 -6.27 -3.99
CA ARG A 58 7.00 -7.14 -4.60
C ARG A 58 5.72 -6.38 -4.94
N CYS A 59 5.29 -5.45 -4.10
CA CYS A 59 4.12 -4.61 -4.38
C CYS A 59 4.35 -3.79 -5.65
N HIS A 60 5.49 -3.12 -5.78
CA HIS A 60 5.86 -2.38 -7.00
C HIS A 60 5.86 -3.24 -8.24
N ALA A 61 6.45 -4.44 -8.16
CA ALA A 61 6.43 -5.39 -9.27
C ALA A 61 4.99 -5.75 -9.68
N ALA A 62 4.09 -5.95 -8.72
CA ALA A 62 2.69 -6.25 -8.99
C ALA A 62 1.94 -5.07 -9.63
N PHE A 63 2.25 -3.82 -9.25
CA PHE A 63 1.65 -2.63 -9.88
C PHE A 63 2.21 -2.32 -11.27
N ALA A 64 3.47 -2.69 -11.52
CA ALA A 64 4.13 -2.50 -12.81
C ALA A 64 3.80 -3.60 -13.83
N ALA A 65 3.29 -4.75 -13.37
CA ALA A 65 2.88 -5.83 -14.24
C ALA A 65 1.71 -5.38 -15.15
N PRO A 66 1.80 -5.62 -16.48
CA PRO A 66 0.66 -5.46 -17.37
C PRO A 66 -0.54 -6.26 -16.85
N ARG A 67 -1.76 -5.72 -17.00
CA ARG A 67 -3.00 -6.35 -16.55
C ARG A 67 -3.35 -7.56 -17.44
N GLU A 68 -2.54 -8.61 -17.43
CA GLU A 68 -2.70 -9.81 -18.27
C GLU A 68 -3.71 -10.83 -17.72
N VAL A 69 -4.24 -10.65 -16.50
CA VAL A 69 -5.09 -11.68 -15.85
C VAL A 69 -6.57 -11.25 -15.71
N ALA A 70 -7.13 -10.61 -16.74
CA ALA A 70 -8.59 -10.35 -16.79
C ALA A 70 -9.30 -11.05 -17.95
N MET A 71 -8.62 -11.94 -18.71
CA MET A 71 -9.22 -12.71 -19.81
C MET A 71 -8.63 -14.13 -19.95
N MET A 72 -8.63 -14.92 -18.88
CA MET A 72 -8.67 -16.39 -18.99
C MET A 72 -9.85 -16.92 -18.20
#